data_AF-A0A537IKU3-F1
#
_entry.id   AF-A0A537IKU3-F1
#
_cell.length_a   1.000
_cell.length_b   1.000
_cell.length_c   1.000
_cell.angle_alpha   90.00
_cell.angle_beta   90.00
_cell.angle_gamma   90.00
#
_symmetry.space_group_name_H-M   'P 1'
#
loop_
_entity.id
_entity.type
_entity.pdbx_description
1 polymer ?
#
loop_
_entity_poly.entity_id
_entity_poly.type
_entity_poly.pdbx_seq_one_letter_code
_entity_poly.pdbx_strand_id
1 'polypeptide(L)'
;MKMDKMFNNPIAFFTIVIILGACTMQVPANFIESPSRRYQLKVDLNRDKSDEKNYNCVALAICDTSYRELSRLQTGASNNMKWAVGWYPVHDTLILNSKDIGVHAYKISENHQLLNIPVGKEIEQQAEIIFTSKYADK
;
A
#
# COMPACT_ATOMS: atom_id res chain seq x y z
N MET A 1 65.27 0.67 40.32
CA MET A 1 65.65 0.10 39.00
C MET A 1 64.98 -1.26 38.86
N LYS A 2 64.09 -1.42 37.86
CA LYS A 2 63.38 -2.64 37.37
C LYS A 2 62.44 -3.35 38.38
N MET A 3 61.10 -3.29 38.30
CA MET A 3 60.14 -3.76 37.26
C MET A 3 60.45 -5.13 36.68
N ASP A 4 59.55 -6.12 36.87
CA ASP A 4 59.08 -7.10 35.87
C ASP A 4 57.87 -7.91 36.45
N LYS A 5 56.64 -7.64 36.00
CA LYS A 5 55.78 -8.42 35.05
C LYS A 5 55.15 -9.69 35.66
N MET A 6 53.86 -9.65 36.03
CA MET A 6 52.66 -9.95 35.19
C MET A 6 52.58 -11.40 34.69
N PHE A 7 51.59 -12.14 35.20
CA PHE A 7 50.90 -13.19 34.44
C PHE A 7 49.40 -12.88 34.44
N ASN A 8 48.99 -12.08 33.45
CA ASN A 8 47.60 -11.88 33.08
C ASN A 8 47.12 -13.11 32.32
N ASN A 9 46.04 -13.71 32.80
CA ASN A 9 45.31 -14.77 32.10
C ASN A 9 44.23 -14.11 31.23
N PRO A 10 44.32 -14.12 29.89
CA PRO A 10 43.26 -13.55 29.08
C PRO A 10 42.13 -14.58 28.98
N ILE A 11 41.12 -14.44 29.82
CA ILE A 11 39.81 -15.06 29.59
C ILE A 11 39.25 -14.42 28.32
N ALA A 12 39.41 -15.12 27.20
CA ALA A 12 38.85 -14.74 25.92
C ALA A 12 37.32 -14.85 25.99
N PHE A 13 36.66 -13.75 26.36
CA PHE A 13 35.22 -13.59 26.23
C PHE A 13 34.88 -13.45 24.74
N PHE A 14 34.46 -14.56 24.12
CA PHE A 14 33.88 -14.57 22.78
C PHE A 14 32.45 -14.02 22.86
N THR A 15 32.31 -12.69 22.79
CA THR A 15 31.01 -12.02 22.68
C THR A 15 30.49 -12.19 21.25
N ILE A 16 29.65 -13.19 21.02
CA ILE A 16 28.88 -13.32 19.78
C ILE A 16 27.78 -12.26 19.79
N VAL A 17 28.05 -11.12 19.13
CA VAL A 17 27.04 -10.10 18.83
C VAL A 17 26.16 -10.64 17.70
N ILE A 18 24.99 -11.17 18.03
CA ILE A 18 23.95 -11.50 17.06
C ILE A 18 23.39 -10.17 16.56
N ILE A 19 23.88 -9.71 15.40
CA ILE A 19 23.31 -8.58 14.68
C ILE A 19 21.98 -9.06 14.11
N LEU A 20 20.89 -8.78 14.83
CA LEU A 20 19.54 -8.82 14.29
C LEU A 20 19.44 -7.71 13.23
N GLY A 21 19.91 -8.01 12.02
CA GLY A 21 19.61 -7.22 10.85
C GLY A 21 18.11 -7.30 10.63
N ALA A 22 17.39 -6.26 11.04
CA ALA A 22 16.01 -6.06 10.63
C ALA A 22 16.02 -5.97 9.11
N CYS A 23 15.67 -7.06 8.42
CA CYS A 23 15.37 -7.05 7.00
C CYS A 23 14.15 -6.17 6.82
N THR A 24 14.36 -4.87 6.61
CA THR A 24 13.34 -3.99 6.09
C THR A 24 13.13 -4.40 4.64
N MET A 25 12.16 -5.29 4.40
CA MET A 25 11.64 -5.51 3.04
C MET A 25 11.18 -4.16 2.52
N GLN A 26 11.94 -3.58 1.59
CA GLN A 26 11.53 -2.35 0.93
C GLN A 26 10.26 -2.66 0.13
N VAL A 27 9.16 -2.02 0.52
CA VAL A 27 7.93 -2.02 -0.28
C VAL A 27 8.24 -1.30 -1.59
N PRO A 28 8.01 -1.90 -2.77
CA PRO A 28 8.21 -1.21 -4.03
C PRO A 28 7.34 0.04 -4.06
N ALA A 29 7.88 1.14 -4.60
CA ALA A 29 7.31 2.49 -4.51
C ALA A 29 5.87 2.66 -5.08
N ASN A 30 5.31 1.63 -5.70
CA ASN A 30 4.00 1.66 -6.38
C ASN A 30 2.89 0.89 -5.63
N PHE A 31 3.16 0.40 -4.42
CA PHE A 31 2.19 -0.35 -3.63
C PHE A 31 1.77 0.43 -2.38
N ILE A 32 0.48 0.41 -2.07
CA ILE A 32 -0.09 0.97 -0.84
C ILE A 32 -0.51 -0.20 0.06
N GLU A 33 0.17 -0.37 1.19
CA GLU A 33 -0.10 -1.46 2.14
C GLU A 33 -1.49 -1.29 2.81
N SER A 34 -2.23 -2.40 2.94
CA SER A 34 -3.51 -2.42 3.65
C SER A 34 -3.32 -2.32 5.18
N PRO A 35 -4.33 -1.85 5.93
CA PRO A 35 -4.25 -1.77 7.40
C PRO A 35 -3.94 -3.11 8.07
N SER A 36 -4.51 -4.22 7.56
CA SER A 36 -4.21 -5.55 8.10
C SER A 36 -2.87 -6.13 7.66
N ARG A 37 -2.17 -5.48 6.73
CA ARG A 37 -0.91 -5.95 6.09
C ARG A 37 -1.04 -7.26 5.33
N ARG A 38 -2.25 -7.76 5.11
CA ARG A 38 -2.49 -9.00 4.33
C ARG A 38 -2.52 -8.73 2.83
N TYR A 39 -2.84 -7.50 2.46
CA TYR A 39 -2.98 -7.08 1.07
C TYR A 39 -2.16 -5.84 0.78
N GLN A 40 -1.88 -5.66 -0.51
CA GLN A 40 -1.29 -4.46 -1.06
C GLN A 40 -2.15 -3.99 -2.23
N LEU A 41 -2.30 -2.68 -2.36
CA LEU A 41 -2.97 -2.07 -3.50
C LEU A 41 -1.92 -1.63 -4.52
N LYS A 42 -2.07 -2.09 -5.76
CA LYS A 42 -1.39 -1.53 -6.93
C LYS A 42 -2.39 -0.72 -7.74
N VAL A 43 -1.99 0.49 -8.14
CA VAL A 43 -2.79 1.37 -8.99
C VAL A 43 -2.17 1.44 -10.37
N ASP A 44 -2.92 1.01 -11.38
CA ASP A 44 -2.51 1.00 -12.78
C ASP A 44 -3.49 1.84 -13.62
N LEU A 45 -3.16 2.04 -14.90
CA LEU A 45 -4.05 2.62 -15.89
C LEU A 45 -4.35 1.58 -16.97
N ASN A 46 -5.59 1.53 -17.45
CA ASN A 46 -5.90 0.76 -18.64
C ASN A 46 -5.18 1.38 -19.85
N ARG A 47 -4.35 0.59 -20.53
CA ARG A 47 -3.61 1.00 -21.73
C ARG A 47 -4.07 0.25 -22.98
N ASP A 48 -5.10 -0.59 -22.85
CA ASP A 48 -5.69 -1.28 -24.00
C ASP A 48 -6.53 -0.28 -24.80
N LYS A 49 -6.03 0.06 -26.00
CA LYS A 49 -6.70 0.98 -26.91
C LYS A 49 -7.98 0.40 -27.51
N SER A 50 -8.18 -0.92 -27.45
CA SER A 50 -9.40 -1.55 -27.95
C SER A 50 -10.58 -1.41 -26.99
N ASP A 51 -10.33 -1.20 -25.69
CA ASP A 51 -11.35 -0.81 -24.71
C ASP A 51 -11.51 0.71 -24.69
N GLU A 52 -12.09 1.27 -25.74
CA GLU A 52 -12.23 2.72 -25.90
C GLU A 52 -12.96 3.39 -24.72
N LYS A 53 -13.89 2.67 -24.08
CA LYS A 53 -14.69 3.19 -22.98
C LYS A 53 -13.86 3.40 -21.72
N ASN A 54 -12.92 2.50 -21.45
CA ASN A 54 -12.10 2.56 -20.22
C ASN A 54 -10.62 2.86 -20.51
N TYR A 55 -10.23 3.14 -21.75
CA TYR A 55 -8.85 3.52 -22.08
C TYR A 55 -8.42 4.71 -21.23
N ASN A 56 -7.25 4.59 -20.60
CA ASN A 56 -6.69 5.58 -19.69
C ASN A 56 -7.53 5.82 -18.42
N CYS A 57 -8.46 4.93 -18.08
CA CYS A 57 -9.11 4.90 -16.76
C CYS A 57 -8.29 4.11 -15.74
N VAL A 58 -8.44 4.46 -14.47
CA VAL A 58 -7.75 3.85 -13.34
C VAL A 58 -8.19 2.40 -13.15
N ALA A 59 -7.22 1.51 -12.95
CA ALA A 59 -7.42 0.12 -12.55
C ALA A 59 -6.83 -0.11 -11.17
N LEU A 60 -7.56 -0.83 -10.33
CA LEU A 60 -7.15 -1.17 -8.97
C LEU A 60 -6.84 -2.66 -8.92
N ALA A 61 -5.62 -3.03 -8.55
CA ALA A 61 -5.22 -4.42 -8.37
C ALA A 61 -4.91 -4.69 -6.89
N ILE A 62 -5.50 -5.76 -6.36
CA ILE A 62 -5.17 -6.29 -5.04
C ILE A 62 -4.07 -7.32 -5.22
N CYS A 63 -3.02 -7.20 -4.43
CA CYS A 63 -1.87 -8.10 -4.42
C CYS A 63 -1.71 -8.74 -3.04
N ASP A 64 -1.10 -9.94 -3.02
CA ASP A 64 -0.63 -10.55 -1.78
C ASP A 64 0.66 -9.89 -1.26
N THR A 65 1.15 -10.34 -0.10
CA THR A 65 2.38 -9.82 0.53
C THR A 65 3.65 -10.06 -0.29
N SER A 66 3.58 -10.93 -1.30
CA SER A 66 4.66 -11.20 -2.26
C SER A 66 4.50 -10.40 -3.56
N TYR A 67 3.64 -9.37 -3.57
CA TYR A 67 3.37 -8.49 -4.72
C TYR A 67 2.70 -9.19 -5.91
N ARG A 68 2.18 -10.41 -5.73
CA ARG A 68 1.47 -11.12 -6.80
C ARG A 68 0.02 -10.65 -6.84
N GLU A 69 -0.45 -10.28 -8.03
CA GLU A 69 -1.84 -9.89 -8.27
C GLU A 69 -2.81 -11.04 -7.94
N LEU A 70 -3.75 -10.78 -7.04
CA LEU A 70 -4.85 -11.68 -6.67
C LEU A 70 -6.11 -11.35 -7.48
N SER A 71 -6.38 -10.06 -7.67
CA SER A 71 -7.52 -9.59 -8.45
C SER A 71 -7.29 -8.18 -9.00
N ARG A 72 -8.09 -7.81 -10.01
CA ARG A 72 -8.08 -6.50 -10.64
C ARG A 72 -9.51 -6.02 -10.90
N LEU A 73 -9.73 -4.74 -10.67
CA LEU A 73 -10.97 -4.04 -10.94
C LEU A 73 -10.68 -2.87 -11.88
N GLN A 74 -11.29 -2.87 -13.06
CA GLN A 74 -11.33 -1.70 -13.93
C GLN A 74 -12.37 -0.71 -13.38
N THR A 75 -11.94 0.53 -13.12
CA THR A 75 -12.85 1.61 -12.70
C THR A 75 -13.23 2.49 -13.90
N GLY A 76 -14.19 3.40 -13.70
CA GLY A 76 -14.50 4.45 -14.66
C GLY A 76 -13.74 5.76 -14.45
N ALA A 77 -12.88 5.87 -13.42
CA ALA A 77 -12.20 7.12 -13.10
C ALA A 77 -11.15 7.42 -14.18
N SER A 78 -11.31 8.52 -14.91
CA SER A 78 -10.38 8.92 -15.95
C SER A 78 -9.09 9.44 -15.34
N ASN A 79 -7.94 9.03 -15.88
CA ASN A 79 -6.66 9.59 -15.47
C ASN A 79 -6.50 11.09 -15.86
N ASN A 80 -7.38 11.61 -16.72
CA ASN A 80 -7.40 13.03 -17.08
C ASN A 80 -8.10 13.89 -16.02
N MET A 81 -8.82 13.27 -15.08
CA MET A 81 -9.50 13.94 -13.99
C MET A 81 -8.72 13.79 -12.68
N LYS A 82 -8.98 14.65 -11.70
CA LYS A 82 -8.39 14.46 -10.37
C LYS A 82 -9.08 13.28 -9.68
N TRP A 83 -8.26 12.36 -9.16
CA TRP A 83 -8.70 11.20 -8.42
C TRP A 83 -7.66 10.83 -7.35
N ALA A 84 -8.09 10.20 -6.28
CA ALA A 84 -7.24 9.66 -5.23
C ALA A 84 -7.80 8.34 -4.73
N VAL A 85 -6.92 7.42 -4.35
CA VAL A 85 -7.31 6.11 -3.83
C VAL A 85 -6.46 5.78 -2.61
N GLY A 86 -7.06 5.11 -1.64
CA GLY A 86 -6.38 4.68 -0.43
C GLY A 86 -7.22 3.67 0.35
N TRP A 87 -6.66 3.20 1.46
CA TRP A 87 -7.36 2.32 2.38
C TRP A 87 -8.14 3.13 3.42
N TYR A 88 -9.26 2.59 3.87
CA TYR A 88 -9.86 3.03 5.13
C TYR A 88 -8.92 2.68 6.28
N PRO A 89 -8.72 3.55 7.30
CA PRO A 89 -7.65 3.34 8.28
C PRO A 89 -7.77 2.07 9.15
N VAL A 90 -8.99 1.57 9.35
CA VAL A 90 -9.28 0.55 10.38
C VAL A 90 -9.53 -0.84 9.80
N HIS A 91 -9.93 -0.93 8.53
CA HIS A 91 -10.34 -2.15 7.87
C HIS A 91 -9.83 -2.19 6.43
N ASP A 92 -9.71 -3.37 5.84
CA ASP A 92 -9.28 -3.56 4.45
C ASP A 92 -10.38 -3.18 3.44
N THR A 93 -10.81 -1.91 3.49
CA THR A 93 -11.75 -1.29 2.56
C THR A 93 -10.98 -0.28 1.72
N LEU A 94 -11.09 -0.40 0.40
CA LEU A 94 -10.56 0.60 -0.52
C LEU A 94 -11.55 1.73 -0.70
N ILE A 95 -11.03 2.95 -0.82
CA ILE A 95 -11.81 4.15 -1.11
C ILE A 95 -11.18 4.83 -2.30
N LEU A 96 -11.99 5.08 -3.33
CA LEU A 96 -11.65 5.85 -4.52
C LEU A 96 -12.49 7.13 -4.50
N ASN A 97 -11.83 8.28 -4.48
CA ASN A 97 -12.48 9.58 -4.67
C ASN A 97 -12.07 10.13 -6.04
N SER A 98 -13.03 10.26 -6.96
CA SER A 98 -12.79 10.81 -8.30
C SER A 98 -13.73 11.96 -8.62
N LYS A 99 -13.24 12.99 -9.30
CA LYS A 99 -14.06 14.14 -9.68
C LYS A 99 -15.06 13.86 -10.80
N ASP A 100 -14.88 12.79 -11.58
CA ASP A 100 -15.78 12.41 -12.68
C ASP A 100 -16.81 11.34 -12.28
N ILE A 101 -16.43 10.35 -11.47
CA ILE A 101 -17.32 9.25 -11.08
C ILE A 101 -17.76 9.30 -9.61
N GLY A 102 -17.31 10.27 -8.83
CA GLY A 102 -17.64 10.43 -7.42
C GLY A 102 -16.82 9.52 -6.48
N VAL A 103 -17.35 9.30 -5.28
CA VAL A 103 -16.74 8.45 -4.25
C VAL A 103 -17.27 7.02 -4.40
N HIS A 104 -16.35 6.06 -4.39
CA HIS A 104 -16.64 4.63 -4.39
C HIS A 104 -15.85 3.95 -3.28
N ALA A 105 -16.43 2.91 -2.69
CA ALA A 105 -15.76 2.11 -1.67
C ALA A 105 -15.92 0.63 -1.98
N TYR A 106 -14.88 -0.14 -1.69
CA TYR A 106 -14.81 -1.56 -2.03
C TYR A 106 -14.33 -2.39 -0.85
N LYS A 107 -15.05 -3.46 -0.54
CA LYS A 107 -14.56 -4.52 0.34
C LYS A 107 -13.90 -5.63 -0.47
N ILE A 108 -12.95 -6.31 0.12
CA ILE A 108 -12.37 -7.54 -0.44
C ILE A 108 -13.26 -8.72 -0.05
N SER A 109 -13.71 -9.47 -1.05
CA SER A 109 -14.45 -10.73 -0.84
C SER A 109 -13.52 -11.90 -0.51
N GLU A 110 -14.10 -13.04 -0.13
CA GLU A 110 -13.36 -14.29 0.12
C GLU A 110 -12.56 -14.77 -1.10
N ASN A 111 -13.06 -14.49 -2.32
CA ASN A 111 -12.37 -14.79 -3.58
C ASN A 111 -11.44 -13.67 -4.03
N HIS A 112 -11.07 -12.76 -3.13
CA HIS A 112 -10.23 -11.59 -3.37
C HIS A 112 -10.78 -10.55 -4.35
N GLN A 113 -12.02 -10.70 -4.83
CA GLN A 113 -12.65 -9.70 -5.70
C GLN A 113 -13.03 -8.45 -4.90
N LEU A 114 -12.89 -7.28 -5.53
CA LEU A 114 -13.35 -6.01 -5.01
C LEU A 114 -14.85 -5.84 -5.25
N LEU A 115 -15.63 -5.76 -4.17
CA LEU A 115 -17.07 -5.59 -4.21
C LEU A 115 -17.44 -4.18 -3.74
N ASN A 116 -18.22 -3.46 -4.56
CA ASN A 116 -18.76 -2.16 -4.17
C ASN A 116 -19.60 -2.28 -2.89
N ILE A 117 -19.41 -1.31 -1.98
CA ILE A 117 -20.22 -1.16 -0.77
C ILE A 117 -20.84 0.24 -0.72
N PRO A 118 -21.96 0.42 0.00
CA PRO A 118 -22.54 1.74 0.19
C PRO A 118 -21.56 2.73 0.81
N VAL A 119 -21.52 3.94 0.26
CA VAL A 119 -20.70 5.04 0.78
C VAL A 119 -21.54 5.78 1.83
N GLY A 120 -21.17 5.60 3.10
CA GLY A 120 -21.72 6.38 4.22
C GLY A 120 -20.86 7.59 4.57
N LYS A 121 -21.36 8.44 5.47
CA LYS A 121 -20.70 9.70 5.87
C LYS A 121 -19.23 9.53 6.29
N GLU A 122 -18.90 8.47 7.03
CA GLU A 122 -17.52 8.21 7.47
C GLU A 122 -16.58 7.92 6.28
N ILE A 123 -17.07 7.16 5.29
CA ILE A 123 -16.32 6.87 4.07
C ILE A 123 -16.16 8.13 3.24
N GLU A 124 -17.19 8.99 3.13
CA GLU A 124 -17.10 10.28 2.42
C GLU A 124 -16.05 11.20 3.05
N GLN A 125 -16.04 11.31 4.38
CA GLN A 125 -15.04 12.10 5.10
C GLN A 125 -13.62 11.57 4.84
N GLN A 126 -13.44 10.26 4.93
CA GLN A 126 -12.13 9.65 4.65
C GLN A 126 -11.73 9.81 3.18
N ALA A 127 -12.68 9.73 2.24
CA ALA A 127 -12.45 9.98 0.83
C ALA A 127 -11.95 11.40 0.57
N GLU A 128 -12.47 12.40 1.28
CA GLU A 128 -12.02 13.79 1.19
C GLU A 128 -10.62 13.96 1.78
N ILE A 129 -10.31 13.31 2.91
CA ILE A 129 -8.95 13.31 3.48
C ILE A 129 -7.94 12.71 2.49
N ILE A 130 -8.26 11.55 1.90
CA ILE A 130 -7.41 10.90 0.88
C ILE A 130 -7.20 11.82 -0.33
N PHE A 131 -8.27 12.46 -0.80
CA PHE A 131 -8.21 13.36 -1.96
C PHE A 131 -7.39 14.61 -1.67
N THR A 132 -7.68 15.31 -0.58
CA THR A 132 -6.96 16.52 -0.19
C THR A 132 -5.50 16.22 0.07
N SER A 133 -5.15 15.14 0.78
CA SER A 133 -3.75 14.75 1.02
C SER A 133 -2.95 14.55 -0.29
N LYS A 134 -3.53 13.92 -1.32
CA LYS A 134 -2.84 13.73 -2.61
C LYS A 134 -2.57 15.04 -3.36
N TYR A 135 -3.35 16.08 -3.11
CA TYR A 135 -3.34 17.34 -3.87
C TYR A 135 -2.97 18.58 -3.03
N ALA A 136 -2.76 18.45 -1.72
CA ALA A 136 -2.42 19.56 -0.83
C ALA A 136 -1.02 20.12 -1.07
N ASP A 137 -0.09 19.28 -1.53
CA ASP A 137 1.32 19.64 -1.76
C ASP A 137 1.62 20.04 -3.22
N LYS A 138 0.59 20.44 -4.00
CA LYS A 138 0.73 20.76 -5.43
C LYS A 138 0.28 22.16 -5.79
#